data_AF-A0A165ZW62-F1
#
_entry.id   AF-A0A165ZW62-F1
#
_cell.length_a   1.000
_cell.length_b   1.000
_cell.length_c   1.000
_cell.angle_alpha   90.00
_cell.angle_beta   90.00
_cell.angle_gamma   90.00
#
_symmetry.space_group_name_H-M   'P 1'
#
loop_
_entity.id
_entity.type
_entity.pdbx_description
1 polymer ?
#
loop_
_entity_poly.entity_id
_entity_poly.type
_entity_poly.pdbx_seq_one_letter_code
_entity_poly.pdbx_strand_id
1 'polypeptide(L)'
;MSSIVNKIKEAASGHKGESNDSSNEQSFSTQPHPAKSNNPAELEAVNGQKWGGGLTSERPDLQAQGFQAHSAHGPQIPSQELQEGIEQPASREELRARAAELNN
;
A
#
# COMPACT_ATOMS: atom_id res chain seq x y z
N MET A 1 58.09 24.86 -10.85
CA MET A 1 57.08 24.07 -10.11
C MET A 1 56.05 25.03 -9.52
N SER A 2 55.03 25.44 -10.29
CA SER A 2 54.08 26.50 -9.90
C SER A 2 52.62 26.20 -10.25
N SER A 3 52.30 24.95 -10.60
CA SER A 3 50.96 24.51 -11.02
C SER A 3 50.00 24.24 -9.86
N ILE A 4 50.52 23.94 -8.67
CA ILE A 4 49.70 23.56 -7.51
C ILE A 4 49.06 24.80 -6.85
N VAL A 5 49.77 25.93 -6.81
CA VAL A 5 49.27 27.17 -6.19
C VAL A 5 48.09 27.76 -6.98
N ASN A 6 48.10 27.66 -8.31
CA ASN A 6 47.01 28.16 -9.16
C ASN A 6 45.70 27.37 -8.97
N LYS A 7 45.80 26.04 -8.84
CA LYS A 7 44.62 25.18 -8.60
C LYS A 7 43.92 25.47 -7.28
N ILE A 8 44.68 25.76 -6.23
CA ILE A 8 44.10 26.05 -4.91
C ILE A 8 43.44 27.44 -4.91
N LYS A 9 44.03 28.41 -5.62
CA LYS A 9 43.45 29.76 -5.75
C LYS A 9 42.12 29.75 -6.52
N GLU A 10 42.02 28.93 -7.56
CA GLU A 10 40.82 28.78 -8.38
C GLU A 10 39.66 28.09 -7.64
N ALA A 11 39.97 27.12 -6.76
CA ALA A 11 38.96 26.49 -5.90
C ALA A 11 38.47 27.40 -4.75
N ALA A 12 39.30 28.33 -4.29
CA ALA A 12 38.97 29.25 -3.20
C ALA A 12 38.26 30.53 -3.68
N SER A 13 38.45 30.94 -4.93
CA SER A 13 37.70 32.05 -5.53
C SER A 13 36.34 31.56 -6.01
N GLY A 14 35.35 31.59 -5.11
CA GLY A 14 33.97 31.23 -5.40
C GLY A 14 33.49 31.83 -6.72
N HIS A 15 33.13 30.94 -7.66
CA HIS A 15 32.62 31.27 -8.97
C HIS A 15 31.24 31.93 -8.81
N LYS A 16 31.24 33.27 -8.76
CA LYS A 16 30.05 34.09 -8.93
C LYS A 16 29.91 34.34 -10.44
N GLY A 17 29.06 33.54 -11.07
CA GLY A 17 28.73 33.60 -12.50
C GLY A 17 27.22 33.44 -12.69
N GLU A 18 26.61 34.50 -13.22
CA GLU A 18 25.18 34.69 -13.46
C GLU A 18 24.61 33.82 -14.59
N SER A 19 23.40 33.30 -14.33
CA SER A 19 22.23 33.18 -15.23
C SER A 19 22.43 32.79 -16.70
N ASN A 20 22.07 31.54 -17.03
CA ASN A 20 21.06 31.12 -18.02
C ASN A 20 21.43 29.72 -18.49
N ASP A 21 20.91 28.70 -17.83
CA ASP A 21 20.95 27.34 -18.37
C ASP A 21 19.57 26.67 -18.25
N SER A 22 18.56 27.38 -18.72
CA SER A 22 17.18 26.91 -18.82
C SER A 22 16.95 26.17 -20.15
N SER A 23 17.91 25.40 -20.65
CA SER A 23 17.87 24.92 -22.04
C SER A 23 18.20 23.45 -22.29
N ASN A 24 18.19 22.58 -21.27
CA ASN A 24 18.21 21.13 -21.54
C ASN A 24 17.74 20.22 -20.39
N GLU A 25 16.71 20.60 -19.63
CA GLU A 25 16.08 19.65 -18.72
C GLU A 25 15.19 18.68 -19.51
N GLN A 26 15.30 17.37 -19.21
CA GLN A 26 14.42 16.36 -19.81
C GLN A 26 12.98 16.61 -19.36
N SER A 27 12.12 16.98 -20.31
CA SER A 27 10.69 17.13 -20.08
C SER A 27 9.96 15.80 -20.28
N PHE A 28 9.23 15.36 -19.26
CA PHE A 28 8.37 14.19 -19.34
C PHE A 28 6.91 14.67 -19.41
N SER A 29 6.18 14.22 -20.43
CA SER A 29 4.74 14.46 -20.51
C SER A 29 4.03 13.40 -19.69
N THR A 30 3.26 13.83 -18.68
CA THR A 30 2.35 12.95 -17.97
C THR A 30 1.16 12.63 -18.87
N GLN A 31 0.80 11.35 -18.95
CA GLN A 31 -0.46 10.96 -19.58
C GLN A 31 -1.62 11.57 -18.78
N PRO A 32 -2.71 12.00 -19.45
CA PRO A 32 -3.87 12.51 -18.75
C PRO A 32 -4.42 11.44 -17.80
N HIS A 33 -4.88 11.86 -16.61
CA HIS A 33 -5.55 10.95 -15.71
C HIS A 33 -6.80 10.36 -16.39
N PRO A 34 -7.03 9.04 -16.27
CA PRO A 34 -8.12 8.37 -16.98
C PRO A 34 -9.51 8.85 -16.54
N ALA A 35 -9.65 9.32 -15.29
CA ALA A 35 -10.87 9.93 -14.79
C ALA A 35 -10.74 11.45 -14.83
N LYS A 36 -11.55 12.10 -15.67
CA LYS A 36 -11.64 13.57 -15.71
C LYS A 36 -12.65 14.10 -14.69
N SER A 37 -13.52 13.23 -14.19
CA SER A 37 -14.58 13.53 -13.22
C SER A 37 -14.44 12.67 -11.97
N ASN A 38 -14.90 13.17 -10.81
CA ASN A 38 -15.03 12.40 -9.56
C ASN A 38 -16.26 11.48 -9.60
N ASN A 39 -16.52 10.85 -10.75
CA ASN A 39 -17.62 9.92 -10.95
C ASN A 39 -17.06 8.49 -11.05
N PRO A 40 -17.38 7.60 -10.08
CA PRO A 40 -16.82 6.25 -10.04
C PRO A 40 -17.19 5.40 -11.27
N ALA A 41 -18.25 5.74 -12.01
CA ALA A 41 -18.65 5.03 -13.21
C ALA A 41 -17.69 5.23 -14.41
N GLU A 42 -16.90 6.31 -14.44
CA GLU A 42 -15.95 6.55 -15.55
C GLU A 42 -14.74 5.61 -15.52
N LEU A 43 -14.35 5.12 -14.33
CA LEU A 43 -13.26 4.14 -14.17
C LEU A 43 -13.60 2.78 -14.77
N GLU A 44 -14.89 2.40 -14.77
CA GLU A 44 -15.35 1.14 -15.33
C GLU A 44 -15.35 1.16 -16.87
N ALA A 45 -15.57 2.34 -17.47
CA ALA A 45 -15.63 2.50 -18.92
C ALA A 45 -14.26 2.57 -19.59
N VAL A 46 -13.25 3.16 -18.94
CA VAL A 46 -11.88 3.28 -19.50
C VAL A 46 -11.11 1.97 -19.36
N ASN A 47 -11.37 1.19 -18.30
CA ASN A 47 -10.78 -0.13 -18.08
C ASN A 47 -11.76 -1.23 -18.51
N GLY A 48 -12.15 -1.24 -19.80
CA GLY A 48 -12.91 -2.34 -20.43
C GLY A 48 -12.27 -3.74 -20.31
N GLN A 49 -11.13 -3.86 -19.63
CA GLN A 49 -10.59 -5.08 -19.07
C GLN A 49 -10.48 -4.89 -17.56
N LYS A 50 -11.25 -5.68 -16.80
CA LYS A 50 -11.13 -5.82 -15.35
C LYS A 50 -9.75 -6.42 -15.05
N TRP A 51 -8.71 -5.59 -15.05
CA TRP A 51 -7.37 -5.98 -14.69
C TRP A 51 -7.28 -5.99 -13.16
N GLY A 52 -7.52 -7.18 -12.64
CA GLY A 52 -7.70 -7.46 -11.23
C GLY A 52 -8.67 -8.61 -11.13
N GLY A 53 -8.15 -9.83 -11.08
CA GLY A 53 -8.92 -11.07 -10.87
C GLY A 53 -9.53 -11.13 -9.46
N GLY A 54 -10.22 -10.06 -9.07
CA GLY A 54 -11.18 -10.04 -7.99
C GLY A 54 -12.46 -10.64 -8.52
N LEU A 55 -12.91 -11.65 -7.79
CA LEU A 55 -14.18 -12.34 -7.88
C LEU A 55 -15.10 -11.95 -9.04
N THR A 56 -14.89 -12.60 -10.18
CA THR A 56 -15.87 -12.60 -11.25
C THR A 56 -17.13 -13.32 -10.77
N SER A 57 -18.28 -12.91 -11.30
CA SER A 57 -19.62 -13.46 -11.00
C SER A 57 -19.78 -14.96 -11.31
N GLU A 58 -18.70 -15.64 -11.68
CA GLU A 58 -18.66 -17.07 -11.96
C GLU A 58 -18.55 -17.93 -10.69
N ARG A 59 -18.29 -17.30 -9.53
CA ARG A 59 -18.20 -17.94 -8.20
C ARG A 59 -19.13 -17.23 -7.20
N PRO A 60 -20.47 -17.42 -7.31
CA PRO A 60 -21.44 -16.76 -6.44
C PRO A 60 -21.27 -17.13 -4.95
N ASP A 61 -20.63 -18.27 -4.67
CA ASP A 61 -20.27 -18.78 -3.34
C ASP A 61 -19.26 -17.89 -2.62
N LEU A 62 -18.22 -17.44 -3.31
CA LEU A 62 -17.21 -16.54 -2.75
C LEU A 62 -17.68 -15.08 -2.74
N GLN A 63 -18.67 -14.73 -3.59
CA GLN A 63 -19.13 -13.36 -3.75
C GLN A 63 -19.94 -12.93 -2.55
N ALA A 64 -20.78 -13.84 -2.05
CA ALA A 64 -21.51 -13.62 -0.80
C ALA A 64 -20.59 -13.35 0.40
N GLN A 65 -19.40 -13.97 0.47
CA GLN A 65 -18.51 -13.82 1.63
C GLN A 65 -17.74 -12.48 1.63
N GLY A 66 -17.33 -11.97 0.47
CA GLY A 66 -16.60 -10.70 0.38
C GLY A 66 -17.47 -9.46 0.66
N PHE A 67 -18.75 -9.49 0.26
CA PHE A 67 -19.69 -8.37 0.49
C PHE A 67 -20.27 -8.33 1.91
N GLN A 68 -20.20 -9.44 2.66
CA GLN A 68 -20.64 -9.49 4.06
C GLN A 68 -19.79 -8.64 5.01
N ALA A 69 -18.54 -8.32 4.66
CA ALA A 69 -17.70 -7.43 5.47
C ALA A 69 -18.27 -6.01 5.57
N HIS A 70 -18.99 -5.54 4.55
CA HIS A 70 -19.63 -4.22 4.51
C HIS A 70 -21.06 -4.22 5.07
N SER A 71 -21.67 -5.40 5.23
CA SER A 71 -22.96 -5.62 5.91
C SER A 71 -22.79 -6.19 7.33
N ALA A 72 -21.55 -6.27 7.81
CA ALA A 72 -21.24 -6.73 9.14
C ALA A 72 -21.99 -5.82 10.11
N HIS A 73 -22.84 -6.43 10.93
CA HIS A 73 -23.49 -5.72 12.02
C HIS A 73 -22.37 -5.12 12.88
N GLY A 74 -22.61 -3.97 13.51
CA GLY A 74 -21.61 -3.32 14.38
C GLY A 74 -21.06 -4.28 15.44
N PRO A 75 -20.08 -3.86 16.25
CA PRO A 75 -19.39 -4.74 17.20
C PRO A 75 -20.40 -5.62 17.97
N GLN A 76 -20.36 -6.93 17.70
CA GLN A 76 -21.35 -7.85 18.22
C GLN A 76 -20.98 -8.24 19.65
N ILE A 77 -21.83 -7.87 20.60
CA ILE A 77 -21.69 -8.27 22.00
C ILE A 77 -22.28 -9.68 22.13
N PRO A 78 -21.50 -10.69 22.57
CA PRO A 78 -22.00 -12.06 22.71
C PRO A 78 -23.09 -12.14 23.78
N SER A 79 -24.11 -12.97 23.55
CA SER A 79 -25.16 -13.28 24.53
C SER A 79 -24.58 -14.03 25.73
N GLN A 80 -25.29 -14.03 26.88
CA GLN A 80 -24.83 -14.69 28.11
C GLN A 80 -24.60 -16.20 27.91
N GLU A 81 -25.50 -16.88 27.20
CA GLU A 81 -25.33 -18.31 26.84
C GLU A 81 -24.03 -18.56 26.05
N LEU A 82 -23.67 -17.65 25.15
CA LEU A 82 -22.44 -17.76 24.35
C LEU A 82 -21.21 -17.53 25.22
N GLN A 83 -21.27 -16.61 26.19
CA GLN A 83 -20.18 -16.35 27.13
C GLN A 83 -19.92 -17.55 28.06
N GLU A 84 -20.97 -18.23 28.52
CA GLU A 84 -20.86 -19.42 29.38
C GLU A 84 -20.36 -20.66 28.62
N GLY A 85 -20.63 -20.75 27.32
CA GLY A 85 -20.16 -21.84 26.46
C GLY A 85 -18.70 -21.72 26.01
N ILE A 86 -18.05 -20.59 26.22
CA ILE A 86 -16.64 -20.39 25.87
C ILE A 86 -15.75 -20.93 27.00
N GLU A 87 -14.83 -21.84 26.64
CA GLU A 87 -13.83 -22.35 27.57
C GLU A 87 -12.88 -21.25 28.07
N GLN A 88 -12.37 -21.39 29.29
CA GLN A 88 -11.39 -20.45 29.81
C GLN A 88 -10.07 -20.56 29.01
N PRO A 89 -9.37 -19.44 28.80
CA PRO A 89 -8.09 -19.47 28.10
C PRO A 89 -7.09 -20.34 28.86
N ALA A 90 -6.38 -21.20 28.13
CA ALA A 90 -5.34 -22.07 28.67
C ALA A 90 -4.21 -21.25 29.33
N SER A 91 -3.55 -21.86 30.31
CA SER A 91 -2.41 -21.24 31.00
C SER A 91 -1.19 -21.12 30.08
N ARG A 92 -0.27 -20.21 30.39
CA ARG A 92 0.94 -19.98 29.57
C ARG A 92 1.80 -21.24 29.47
N GLU A 93 1.93 -21.96 30.57
CA GLU A 93 2.71 -23.20 30.67
C GLU A 93 2.10 -24.30 29.79
N GLU A 94 0.77 -24.44 29.83
CA GLU A 94 0.02 -25.41 29.03
C GLU A 94 0.14 -25.13 27.52
N LEU A 95 0.01 -23.87 27.11
CA LEU A 95 0.22 -23.47 25.72
C LEU A 95 1.64 -23.80 25.22
N ARG A 96 2.66 -23.61 26.07
CA ARG A 96 4.05 -23.94 25.72
C ARG A 96 4.25 -25.45 25.56
N ALA A 97 3.68 -26.26 26.45
CA ALA A 97 3.77 -27.72 26.36
C ALA A 97 3.11 -28.24 25.07
N ARG A 98 1.89 -27.79 24.78
CA ARG A 98 1.16 -28.15 23.55
C ARG A 98 1.90 -27.73 22.28
N ALA A 99 2.53 -26.56 22.30
CA ALA A 99 3.36 -26.10 21.18
C ALA A 99 4.59 -27.00 20.98
N ALA A 100 5.22 -27.50 22.04
CA ALA A 100 6.32 -28.44 21.92
C ALA A 100 5.85 -29.81 21.39
N GLU A 101 4.69 -30.29 21.85
CA GLU A 101 4.08 -31.54 21.37
C GLU A 101 3.78 -31.50 19.86
N LEU A 102 3.23 -30.38 19.38
CA LEU A 102 2.88 -30.18 17.97
C LEU A 102 4.08 -29.99 17.03
N ASN A 103 5.23 -29.58 17.56
CA ASN A 103 6.45 -29.34 16.78
C ASN A 103 7.46 -30.51 16.85
N ASN A 104 7.00 -31.69 17.28
CA ASN A 104 7.76 -32.95 17.16
C ASN A 104 7.55 -33.59 15.79
#